data_AF-A0A1C5BV22-F1
#
_entry.id   AF-A0A1C5BV22-F1
#
_cell.length_a   1.000
_cell.length_b   1.000
_cell.length_c   1.000
_cell.angle_alpha   90.00
_cell.angle_beta   90.00
_cell.angle_gamma   90.00
#
_symmetry.space_group_name_H-M   'P 1'
#
loop_
_entity.id
_entity.type
_entity.pdbx_description
1 polymer ?
#
loop_
_entity_poly.entity_id
_entity_poly.type
_entity_poly.pdbx_seq_one_letter_code
_entity_poly.pdbx_strand_id
1 'polypeptide(L)'
;EAGGSGGLAAAVQPVLDSWTASPAVLLDRYFDLLGWNAAWGALWGSPETVPADRRNLMWLMVADQRLRTVLRDWEPLAMNVFQHFRAQAGPALEDPRTDEVYRRLDEDAPELRHWWGCHSVAELTARTVVVEPAGIGRIELSLSSFHPVDDPSALVLLFTPASATDRARMGALTERPLRSVDPGAGAGRQAG
;
A
#
# COMPACT_ATOMS: atom_id res chain seq x y z
N GLU A 1 -1.47 -22.21 13.16
CA GLU A 1 -2.81 -21.72 13.55
C GLU A 1 -3.26 -20.62 12.58
N ALA A 2 -3.99 -20.98 11.52
CA ALA A 2 -4.44 -20.05 10.47
C ALA A 2 -5.69 -19.22 10.85
N GLY A 3 -6.08 -19.21 12.14
CA GLY A 3 -7.36 -18.66 12.59
C GLY A 3 -7.34 -17.18 13.01
N GLY A 4 -6.18 -16.61 13.34
CA GLY A 4 -6.08 -15.25 13.87
C GLY A 4 -6.25 -14.17 12.80
N SER A 5 -5.40 -14.19 11.77
CA SER A 5 -5.40 -13.18 10.70
C SER A 5 -6.63 -13.25 9.81
N GLY A 6 -7.13 -14.46 9.50
CA GLY A 6 -8.37 -14.64 8.74
C GLY A 6 -9.62 -14.17 9.50
N GLY A 7 -9.66 -14.40 10.82
CA GLY A 7 -10.76 -13.93 11.68
C GLY A 7 -10.79 -12.40 11.81
N LEU A 8 -9.61 -11.79 11.99
CA LEU A 8 -9.48 -10.33 12.03
C LEU A 8 -9.89 -9.68 10.70
N ALA A 9 -9.42 -10.21 9.58
CA ALA A 9 -9.76 -9.69 8.25
C ALA A 9 -11.28 -9.66 8.04
N ALA A 10 -11.96 -10.77 8.35
CA ALA A 10 -13.42 -10.87 8.22
C ALA A 10 -14.16 -9.88 9.12
N ALA A 11 -13.68 -9.66 10.35
CA ALA A 11 -14.29 -8.72 11.30
C ALA A 11 -14.10 -7.26 10.91
N VAL A 12 -12.93 -6.91 10.37
CA VAL A 12 -12.55 -5.53 10.03
C VAL A 12 -13.04 -5.11 8.64
N GLN A 13 -13.23 -6.04 7.70
CA GLN A 13 -13.64 -5.72 6.32
C GLN A 13 -14.89 -4.81 6.23
N PRO A 14 -16.00 -5.03 6.96
CA PRO A 14 -17.15 -4.12 6.92
C PRO A 14 -16.83 -2.69 7.37
N VAL A 15 -15.85 -2.53 8.28
CA VAL A 15 -15.37 -1.20 8.72
C VAL A 15 -14.62 -0.54 7.56
N LEU A 16 -13.72 -1.26 6.89
CA LEU A 16 -12.99 -0.74 5.72
C LEU A 16 -13.98 -0.29 4.62
N ASP A 17 -14.99 -1.11 4.36
CA ASP A 17 -16.00 -0.85 3.32
C ASP A 17 -16.89 0.36 3.64
N SER A 18 -17.05 0.72 4.92
CA SER A 18 -17.79 1.92 5.34
C SER A 18 -17.12 3.23 4.91
N TRP A 19 -15.80 3.19 4.62
CA TRP A 19 -15.01 4.33 4.19
C TRP A 19 -14.99 4.50 2.66
N THR A 20 -16.15 4.74 2.07
CA THR A 20 -16.37 4.71 0.61
C THR A 20 -15.51 5.69 -0.20
N ALA A 21 -15.08 6.80 0.39
CA ALA A 21 -14.25 7.83 -0.25
C ALA A 21 -12.84 7.94 0.37
N SER A 22 -12.50 7.08 1.34
CA SER A 22 -11.19 7.08 1.99
C SER A 22 -10.53 5.71 1.75
N PRO A 23 -9.48 5.64 0.92
CA PRO A 23 -8.72 4.41 0.70
C PRO A 23 -8.25 3.81 2.03
N ALA A 24 -8.52 2.52 2.23
CA ALA A 24 -8.15 1.83 3.44
C ALA A 24 -7.68 0.40 3.18
N VAL A 25 -6.69 -0.02 3.96
CA VAL A 25 -6.11 -1.37 3.92
C VAL A 25 -5.80 -1.86 5.32
N LEU A 26 -6.01 -3.14 5.56
CA LEU A 26 -5.57 -3.89 6.73
C LEU A 26 -4.34 -4.72 6.34
N LEU A 27 -3.30 -4.61 7.15
CA LEU A 27 -2.03 -5.30 7.00
C LEU A 27 -1.79 -6.19 8.22
N ASP A 28 -1.14 -7.33 8.02
CA ASP A 28 -0.56 -8.09 9.13
C ASP A 28 0.82 -7.52 9.55
N ARG A 29 1.45 -8.17 10.53
CA ARG A 29 2.79 -7.80 11.02
C ARG A 29 3.89 -7.87 9.94
N TYR A 30 3.66 -8.61 8.85
CA TYR A 30 4.59 -8.74 7.73
C TYR A 30 4.30 -7.73 6.61
N PHE A 31 3.29 -6.89 6.78
CA PHE A 31 2.72 -6.00 5.78
C PHE A 31 2.06 -6.74 4.62
N ASP A 32 1.65 -7.99 4.82
CA ASP A 32 0.78 -8.69 3.89
C ASP A 32 -0.64 -8.11 3.99
N LEU A 33 -1.27 -7.92 2.83
CA LEU A 33 -2.59 -7.32 2.75
C LEU A 33 -3.64 -8.36 3.15
N LEU A 34 -4.30 -8.12 4.28
CA LEU A 34 -5.38 -8.97 4.81
C LEU A 34 -6.77 -8.55 4.31
N GLY A 35 -6.96 -7.26 4.02
CA GLY A 35 -8.21 -6.71 3.51
C GLY A 35 -8.04 -5.27 3.02
N TRP A 36 -8.90 -4.83 2.11
CA TRP A 36 -8.87 -3.48 1.53
C TRP A 36 -10.26 -3.10 1.03
N ASN A 37 -10.53 -1.81 0.90
CA ASN A 37 -11.82 -1.32 0.38
C ASN A 37 -11.75 -0.95 -1.12
N ALA A 38 -12.89 -0.67 -1.71
CA ALA A 38 -12.97 -0.28 -3.13
C ALA A 38 -12.18 1.00 -3.45
N ALA A 39 -12.15 1.97 -2.53
CA ALA A 39 -11.39 3.21 -2.69
C ALA A 39 -9.87 2.96 -2.76
N TRP A 40 -9.36 1.99 -1.98
CA TRP A 40 -7.98 1.51 -2.10
C TRP A 40 -7.70 0.97 -3.49
N GLY A 41 -8.51 0.02 -3.97
CA GLY A 41 -8.34 -0.56 -5.29
C GLY A 41 -8.44 0.46 -6.43
N ALA A 42 -9.28 1.49 -6.28
CA ALA A 42 -9.44 2.54 -7.26
C ALA A 42 -8.24 3.50 -7.33
N LEU A 43 -7.62 3.80 -6.19
CA LEU A 43 -6.46 4.71 -6.13
C LEU A 43 -5.14 4.01 -6.44
N TRP A 44 -4.93 2.84 -5.85
CA TRP A 44 -3.64 2.14 -5.87
C TRP A 44 -3.61 0.95 -6.83
N GLY A 45 -4.74 0.60 -7.43
CA GLY A 45 -4.90 -0.63 -8.20
C GLY A 45 -5.38 -1.79 -7.32
N SER A 46 -6.12 -2.73 -7.92
CA SER A 46 -6.68 -3.86 -7.16
C SER A 46 -5.58 -4.85 -6.77
N PRO A 47 -5.36 -5.10 -5.47
CA PRO A 47 -4.41 -6.12 -4.99
C PRO A 47 -4.75 -7.52 -5.47
N GLU A 48 -6.00 -7.77 -5.91
CA GLU A 48 -6.41 -9.07 -6.45
C GLU A 48 -5.68 -9.46 -7.73
N THR A 49 -5.22 -8.45 -8.48
CA THR A 49 -4.44 -8.66 -9.72
C THR A 49 -3.02 -9.16 -9.46
N VAL A 50 -2.58 -9.12 -8.20
CA VAL A 50 -1.28 -9.61 -7.75
C VAL A 50 -1.44 -11.01 -7.14
N PRO A 51 -0.54 -11.96 -7.45
CA PRO A 51 -0.52 -13.28 -6.81
C PRO A 51 -0.54 -13.17 -5.28
N ALA A 52 -1.28 -14.05 -4.61
CA ALA A 52 -1.52 -13.95 -3.16
C ALA A 52 -0.22 -13.88 -2.33
N ASP A 53 0.82 -14.60 -2.75
CA ASP A 53 2.12 -14.61 -2.09
C ASP A 53 2.90 -13.28 -2.26
N ARG A 54 2.55 -12.48 -3.27
CA ARG A 54 3.12 -11.16 -3.58
C ARG A 54 2.25 -9.99 -3.10
N ARG A 55 1.11 -10.24 -2.44
CA ARG A 55 0.24 -9.19 -1.87
C ARG A 55 0.82 -8.62 -0.58
N ASN A 56 1.94 -7.93 -0.72
CA ASN A 56 2.68 -7.29 0.37
C ASN A 56 2.85 -5.80 0.06
N LEU A 57 2.61 -4.92 1.03
CA LEU A 57 2.65 -3.47 0.81
C LEU A 57 4.03 -3.00 0.34
N MET A 58 5.12 -3.52 0.92
CA MET A 58 6.47 -3.12 0.52
C MET A 58 6.75 -3.50 -0.92
N TRP A 59 6.35 -4.72 -1.32
CA TRP A 59 6.49 -5.17 -2.70
C TRP A 59 5.67 -4.32 -3.66
N LEU A 60 4.41 -4.05 -3.33
CA LEU A 60 3.53 -3.20 -4.14
C LEU A 60 4.18 -1.83 -4.40
N MET A 61 4.70 -1.17 -3.36
CA MET A 61 5.33 0.15 -3.48
C MET A 61 6.56 0.21 -4.40
N VAL A 62 7.32 -0.88 -4.51
CA VAL A 62 8.55 -0.87 -5.33
C VAL A 62 8.32 -1.44 -6.73
N ALA A 63 7.48 -2.48 -6.84
CA ALA A 63 7.26 -3.24 -8.07
C ALA A 63 6.14 -2.66 -8.94
N ASP A 64 5.11 -2.04 -8.34
CA ASP A 64 4.04 -1.41 -9.11
C ASP A 64 4.46 0.00 -9.55
N GLN A 65 4.89 0.10 -10.81
CA GLN A 65 5.25 1.37 -11.43
C GLN A 65 4.10 2.39 -11.43
N ARG A 66 2.83 1.97 -11.29
CA ARG A 66 1.69 2.88 -11.17
C ARG A 66 1.79 3.75 -9.94
N LEU A 67 2.28 3.23 -8.83
CA LEU A 67 2.46 4.01 -7.60
C LEU A 67 3.40 5.20 -7.85
N ARG A 68 4.45 5.01 -8.65
CA ARG A 68 5.39 6.08 -9.05
C ARG A 68 4.74 7.14 -9.95
N THR A 69 3.65 6.82 -10.65
CA THR A 69 2.93 7.76 -11.51
C THR A 69 1.81 8.51 -10.79
N VAL A 70 1.25 7.91 -9.73
CA VAL A 70 0.13 8.48 -8.97
C VAL A 70 0.64 9.33 -7.81
N LEU A 71 1.74 8.95 -7.16
CA LEU A 71 2.34 9.71 -6.07
C LEU A 71 3.33 10.75 -6.61
N ARG A 72 3.14 12.01 -6.21
CA ARG A 72 4.09 13.08 -6.54
C ARG A 72 5.46 12.87 -5.87
N ASP A 73 5.44 12.52 -4.59
CA ASP A 73 6.63 12.26 -3.77
C ASP A 73 6.56 10.80 -3.24
N TRP A 74 6.77 9.84 -4.13
CA TRP A 74 6.62 8.41 -3.79
C TRP A 74 7.72 7.88 -2.88
N GLU A 75 8.97 8.32 -3.09
CA GLU A 75 10.12 7.80 -2.34
C GLU A 75 10.06 8.06 -0.83
N PRO A 76 9.69 9.27 -0.36
CA PRO A 76 9.58 9.52 1.08
C PRO A 76 8.50 8.68 1.77
N LEU A 77 7.36 8.46 1.10
CA LEU A 77 6.28 7.62 1.63
C LEU A 77 6.73 6.17 1.70
N ALA A 78 7.33 5.67 0.62
CA ALA A 78 7.79 4.29 0.56
C ALA A 78 8.90 4.03 1.59
N MET A 79 9.91 4.91 1.68
CA MET A 79 10.95 4.82 2.71
C MET A 79 10.36 4.75 4.12
N ASN A 80 9.32 5.54 4.42
CA ASN A 80 8.71 5.53 5.75
C ASN A 80 7.98 4.22 6.06
N VAL A 81 7.33 3.61 5.06
CA VAL A 81 6.73 2.27 5.20
C VAL A 81 7.82 1.22 5.46
N PHE A 82 8.96 1.26 4.76
CA PHE A 82 10.10 0.36 5.03
C PHE A 82 10.67 0.53 6.44
N GLN A 83 10.85 1.78 6.88
CA GLN A 83 11.32 2.09 8.24
C GLN A 83 10.31 1.62 9.31
N HIS A 84 9.01 1.70 9.02
CA HIS A 84 7.97 1.20 9.92
C HIS A 84 7.91 -0.31 9.99
N PHE A 85 8.04 -0.99 8.85
CA PHE A 85 8.15 -2.44 8.79
C PHE A 85 9.28 -2.94 9.69
N ARG A 86 10.46 -2.31 9.63
CA ARG A 86 11.58 -2.64 10.53
C ARG A 86 11.27 -2.40 12.00
N ALA A 87 10.61 -1.31 12.32
CA ALA A 87 10.20 -1.01 13.69
C ALA A 87 9.30 -2.12 14.25
N GLN A 88 8.38 -2.65 13.43
CA GLN A 88 7.48 -3.74 13.81
C GLN A 88 8.14 -5.13 13.79
N ALA A 89 9.02 -5.40 12.83
CA ALA A 89 9.74 -6.66 12.74
C ALA A 89 10.67 -6.85 13.96
N GLY A 90 11.22 -5.76 14.51
CA GLY A 90 12.02 -5.80 15.73
C GLY A 90 13.21 -6.78 15.64
N PRO A 91 13.57 -7.49 16.72
CA PRO A 91 14.60 -8.54 16.71
C PRO A 91 14.22 -9.79 15.90
N ALA A 92 13.00 -9.90 15.37
CA ALA A 92 12.54 -11.04 14.57
C ALA A 92 13.09 -11.00 13.13
N LEU A 93 14.35 -10.58 12.97
CA LEU A 93 15.11 -10.63 11.72
C LEU A 93 15.42 -12.07 11.28
N GLU A 94 15.08 -13.08 12.09
CA GLU A 94 15.21 -14.51 11.79
C GLU A 94 13.84 -15.16 11.45
N ASP A 95 12.81 -14.35 11.16
CA ASP A 95 11.51 -14.85 10.74
C ASP A 95 11.51 -15.24 9.25
N PRO A 96 11.16 -16.50 8.89
CA PRO A 96 11.18 -16.94 7.49
C PRO A 96 10.31 -16.09 6.54
N ARG A 97 9.22 -15.47 7.04
CA ARG A 97 8.38 -14.61 6.19
C ARG A 97 9.07 -13.28 5.92
N THR A 98 9.74 -12.71 6.91
CA THR A 98 10.53 -11.48 6.76
C THR A 98 11.66 -11.68 5.75
N ASP A 99 12.40 -12.79 5.86
CA ASP A 99 13.46 -13.15 4.91
C ASP A 99 12.93 -13.30 3.49
N GLU A 100 11.79 -13.97 3.33
CA GLU A 100 11.16 -14.16 2.03
C GLU A 100 10.73 -12.84 1.39
N VAL A 101 10.23 -11.89 2.18
CA VAL A 101 9.87 -10.56 1.67
C VAL A 101 11.11 -9.79 1.22
N TYR A 102 12.19 -9.78 2.01
CA TYR A 102 13.43 -9.12 1.60
C TYR A 102 14.06 -9.76 0.37
N ARG A 103 14.07 -11.10 0.28
CA ARG A 103 14.58 -11.81 -0.89
C ARG A 103 13.84 -11.41 -2.17
N ARG A 104 12.51 -11.31 -2.11
CA ARG A 104 11.68 -10.87 -3.26
C ARG A 104 11.95 -9.43 -3.65
N LEU A 105 12.13 -8.54 -2.67
CA LEU A 105 12.48 -7.13 -2.92
C LEU A 105 13.86 -7.02 -3.60
N ASP A 106 14.85 -7.80 -3.15
CA ASP A 106 16.18 -7.88 -3.77
C ASP A 106 16.12 -8.42 -5.21
N GLU A 107 15.22 -9.37 -5.50
CA GLU A 107 15.04 -9.94 -6.84
C GLU A 107 14.32 -8.98 -7.81
N ASP A 108 13.23 -8.36 -7.36
CA ASP A 108 12.34 -7.58 -8.24
C ASP A 108 12.72 -6.09 -8.32
N ALA A 109 13.46 -5.55 -7.34
CA ALA A 109 13.86 -4.14 -7.30
C ALA A 109 15.30 -3.93 -6.77
N PRO A 110 16.33 -4.60 -7.33
CA PRO A 110 17.70 -4.59 -6.79
C PRO A 110 18.31 -3.18 -6.65
N GLU A 111 17.86 -2.21 -7.44
CA GLU A 111 18.32 -0.81 -7.37
C GLU A 111 17.91 -0.11 -6.06
N LEU A 112 16.84 -0.59 -5.40
CA LEU A 112 16.32 -0.03 -4.15
C LEU A 112 16.88 -0.73 -2.91
N ARG A 113 17.86 -1.64 -3.08
CA ARG A 113 18.45 -2.42 -1.97
C ARG A 113 18.91 -1.61 -0.77
N HIS A 114 19.39 -0.39 -1.01
CA HIS A 114 19.81 0.51 0.05
C HIS A 114 18.66 0.95 0.99
N TRP A 115 17.39 0.88 0.56
CA TRP A 115 16.22 1.25 1.35
C TRP A 115 15.98 0.24 2.46
N TRP A 116 16.00 -1.04 2.11
CA TRP A 116 15.99 -2.11 3.10
C TRP A 116 17.39 -2.52 3.57
N GLY A 117 18.45 -1.78 3.23
CA GLY A 117 19.76 -1.87 3.89
C GLY A 117 19.96 -0.88 5.04
N CYS A 118 19.14 0.17 5.10
CA CYS A 118 19.25 1.24 6.10
C CYS A 118 18.66 0.84 7.46
N HIS A 119 19.34 1.19 8.56
CA HIS A 119 18.95 0.83 9.94
C HIS A 119 17.97 1.82 10.59
N SER A 120 17.46 2.79 9.85
CA SER A 120 16.48 3.75 10.38
C SER A 120 15.12 3.09 10.60
N VAL A 121 14.48 3.43 11.71
CA VAL A 121 13.12 3.03 12.07
C VAL A 121 12.24 4.27 12.20
N ALA A 122 10.96 4.15 11.86
CA ALA A 122 10.00 5.24 11.92
C ALA A 122 8.58 4.71 12.16
N GLU A 123 7.68 5.57 12.61
CA GLU A 123 6.25 5.28 12.62
C GLU A 123 5.58 5.83 11.37
N LEU A 124 4.54 5.13 10.87
CA LEU A 124 3.62 5.67 9.87
C LEU A 124 2.66 6.66 10.54
N THR A 125 3.19 7.77 11.02
CA THR A 125 2.41 8.83 11.67
C THR A 125 1.61 9.66 10.69
N ALA A 126 0.62 10.37 11.22
CA ALA A 126 -0.26 11.23 10.44
C ALA A 126 0.52 12.20 9.56
N ARG A 127 0.21 12.21 8.26
CA ARG A 127 0.89 13.04 7.27
C ARG A 127 0.03 13.28 6.04
N THR A 128 0.32 14.36 5.34
CA THR A 128 -0.28 14.63 4.03
C THR A 128 0.38 13.76 2.96
N VAL A 129 -0.45 13.12 2.14
CA VAL A 129 -0.09 12.37 0.94
C VAL A 129 -0.82 13.04 -0.23
N VAL A 130 -0.06 13.43 -1.25
CA VAL A 130 -0.60 14.06 -2.46
C VAL A 130 -0.53 13.06 -3.60
N VAL A 131 -1.68 12.81 -4.21
CA VAL A 131 -1.82 11.92 -5.37
C VAL A 131 -2.39 12.67 -6.55
N GLU A 132 -2.00 12.29 -7.77
CA GLU A 132 -2.49 12.88 -9.02
C GLU A 132 -2.95 11.78 -10.00
N PRO A 133 -4.08 11.10 -9.73
CA PRO A 133 -4.60 10.07 -10.62
C PRO A 133 -4.95 10.65 -11.99
N ALA A 134 -4.56 9.94 -13.05
CA ALA A 134 -4.76 10.37 -14.44
C ALA A 134 -6.24 10.66 -14.73
N GLY A 135 -6.55 11.87 -15.21
CA GLY A 135 -7.91 12.27 -15.58
C GLY A 135 -8.82 12.69 -14.41
N ILE A 136 -8.39 12.59 -13.15
CA ILE A 136 -9.13 13.09 -11.97
C ILE A 136 -8.53 14.40 -11.44
N GLY A 137 -7.19 14.52 -11.50
CA GLY A 137 -6.44 15.67 -10.99
C GLY A 137 -5.96 15.46 -9.55
N ARG A 138 -5.31 16.49 -8.98
CA ARG A 138 -4.69 16.44 -7.65
C ARG A 138 -5.71 16.14 -6.54
N ILE A 139 -5.37 15.22 -5.66
CA ILE A 139 -6.12 14.88 -4.44
C ILE A 139 -5.16 14.93 -3.27
N GLU A 140 -5.55 15.63 -2.23
CA GLU A 140 -4.82 15.67 -0.96
C GLU A 140 -5.47 14.74 0.07
N LEU A 141 -4.66 13.86 0.66
CA LEU A 141 -5.09 12.83 1.61
C LEU A 141 -4.29 12.99 2.90
N SER A 142 -4.93 12.80 4.04
CA SER A 142 -4.27 12.61 5.32
C SER A 142 -4.15 11.11 5.61
N LEU A 143 -2.92 10.59 5.64
CA LEU A 143 -2.64 9.25 6.14
C LEU A 143 -2.86 9.21 7.65
N SER A 144 -3.47 8.15 8.14
CA SER A 144 -3.58 7.82 9.57
C SER A 144 -3.42 6.31 9.75
N SER A 145 -2.89 5.91 10.90
CA SER A 145 -2.54 4.53 11.22
C SER A 145 -3.26 4.10 12.50
N PHE A 146 -3.87 2.92 12.48
CA PHE A 146 -4.60 2.36 13.61
C PHE A 146 -4.21 0.91 13.85
N HIS A 147 -4.06 0.53 15.11
CA HIS A 147 -3.86 -0.86 15.51
C HIS A 147 -5.17 -1.43 16.06
N PRO A 148 -5.67 -2.57 15.54
CA PRO A 148 -6.77 -3.29 16.17
C PRO A 148 -6.37 -3.75 17.57
N VAL A 149 -7.30 -3.71 18.52
CA VAL A 149 -7.05 -4.21 19.88
C VAL A 149 -6.91 -5.74 19.89
N ASP A 150 -7.68 -6.43 19.04
CA ASP A 150 -7.67 -7.89 18.94
C ASP A 150 -6.35 -8.45 18.40
N ASP A 151 -5.63 -7.64 17.60
CA ASP A 151 -4.28 -7.94 17.11
C ASP A 151 -3.47 -6.64 16.95
N PRO A 152 -2.71 -6.24 17.99
CA PRO A 152 -1.88 -5.03 17.95
C PRO A 152 -0.74 -5.09 16.93
N SER A 153 -0.42 -6.27 16.40
CA SER A 153 0.59 -6.44 15.35
C SER A 153 0.05 -6.14 13.95
N ALA A 154 -1.28 -6.16 13.79
CA ALA A 154 -1.93 -5.71 12.57
C ALA A 154 -1.99 -4.18 12.50
N LEU A 155 -2.10 -3.66 11.28
CA LEU A 155 -2.07 -2.23 11.00
C LEU A 155 -3.14 -1.87 9.97
N VAL A 156 -4.01 -0.92 10.30
CA VAL A 156 -4.92 -0.27 9.36
C VAL A 156 -4.31 1.04 8.91
N LEU A 157 -4.12 1.21 7.60
CA LEU A 157 -3.77 2.50 7.00
C LEU A 157 -5.02 3.10 6.36
N LEU A 158 -5.32 4.35 6.72
CA LEU A 158 -6.46 5.10 6.21
C LEU A 158 -5.99 6.40 5.56
N PHE A 159 -6.46 6.66 4.35
CA PHE A 159 -6.16 7.88 3.60
C PHE A 159 -7.43 8.73 3.51
N THR A 160 -7.53 9.76 4.36
CA THR A 160 -8.74 10.60 4.44
C THR A 160 -8.62 11.83 3.55
N PRO A 161 -9.58 12.11 2.64
CA PRO A 161 -9.57 13.33 1.85
C PRO A 161 -9.53 14.60 2.71
N ALA A 162 -8.60 15.51 2.40
CA ALA A 162 -8.37 16.73 3.17
C ALA A 162 -9.49 17.77 3.01
N SER A 163 -10.28 17.69 1.95
CA SER A 163 -11.39 18.61 1.67
C SER A 163 -12.60 17.92 1.04
N ALA A 164 -13.72 18.63 0.96
CA ALA A 164 -14.91 18.17 0.23
C ALA A 164 -14.62 17.96 -1.26
N THR A 165 -13.74 18.77 -1.86
CA THR A 165 -13.30 18.63 -3.25
C THR A 165 -12.49 17.36 -3.44
N ASP A 166 -11.54 17.09 -2.53
CA ASP A 166 -10.74 15.85 -2.57
C ASP A 166 -11.63 14.62 -2.39
N ARG A 167 -12.62 14.70 -1.49
CA ARG A 167 -13.63 13.64 -1.29
C ARG A 167 -14.44 13.38 -2.55
N ALA A 168 -14.90 14.44 -3.24
CA ALA A 168 -15.65 14.30 -4.48
C ALA A 168 -14.80 13.68 -5.59
N ARG A 169 -13.52 14.06 -5.70
CA ARG A 169 -12.56 13.45 -6.64
C ARG A 169 -12.31 11.98 -6.34
N MET A 170 -12.14 11.60 -5.07
CA MET A 170 -12.03 10.21 -4.66
C MET A 170 -13.30 9.41 -4.99
N GLY A 171 -14.48 9.98 -4.76
CA GLY A 171 -15.75 9.35 -5.16
C GLY A 171 -15.82 9.08 -6.67
N ALA A 172 -15.47 10.08 -7.49
CA ALA A 172 -15.41 9.93 -8.94
C ALA A 172 -14.41 8.86 -9.40
N LEU A 173 -13.26 8.76 -8.72
CA LEU A 173 -12.25 7.73 -8.97
C LEU A 173 -12.78 6.32 -8.62
N THR A 174 -13.51 6.15 -7.52
CA THR A 174 -14.10 4.86 -7.14
C THR A 174 -15.20 4.42 -8.10
N GLU A 175 -16.01 5.35 -8.61
CA GLU A 175 -17.06 5.06 -9.61
C GLU A 175 -16.48 4.71 -10.99
N ARG A 176 -15.32 5.30 -11.32
CA ARG A 176 -14.60 5.06 -12.58
C ARG A 176 -13.13 4.78 -12.28
N PRO A 177 -12.81 3.56 -11.78
CA PRO A 177 -11.44 3.20 -11.47
C PRO A 177 -10.56 3.39 -12.70
N LEU A 178 -9.31 3.81 -12.48
CA LEU A 178 -8.32 3.86 -13.55
C LEU A 178 -8.29 2.50 -14.25
N ARG A 179 -8.58 2.48 -15.56
CA ARG A 179 -8.45 1.26 -16.35
C ARG A 179 -6.99 0.83 -16.28
N SER A 180 -6.77 -0.47 -16.08
CA SER A 180 -5.45 -1.06 -16.21
C SER A 180 -4.90 -0.74 -17.60
N VAL A 181 -3.87 0.09 -17.69
CA VAL A 181 -2.98 0.05 -18.85
C VAL A 181 -2.20 -1.26 -18.73
N ASP A 182 -2.34 -2.11 -19.74
CA ASP A 182 -1.63 -3.39 -19.84
C ASP A 182 -0.11 -3.15 -19.71
N PRO A 183 0.60 -3.87 -18.82
CA PRO A 183 2.07 -3.79 -18.74
C PRO A 183 2.79 -4.21 -20.04
N GLY A 184 2.07 -4.80 -21.00
CA GLY A 184 2.62 -5.32 -22.26
C GLY A 184 2.65 -4.36 -23.46
N ALA A 185 2.06 -3.16 -23.37
CA ALA A 185 1.90 -2.31 -24.57
C ALA A 185 3.07 -1.35 -24.86
N GLY A 186 4.06 -1.23 -23.97
CA GLY A 186 5.17 -0.25 -24.10
C GLY A 186 6.44 -0.76 -24.78
N ALA A 187 6.64 -2.07 -24.91
CA ALA A 187 7.84 -2.64 -25.53
C ALA A 187 7.64 -2.84 -27.04
N GLY A 188 7.46 -1.75 -27.78
CA GLY A 188 7.21 -1.82 -29.21
C GLY A 188 7.52 -0.52 -29.94
N ARG A 189 8.71 -0.48 -30.54
CA ARG A 189 9.21 0.49 -31.54
C ARG A 189 9.56 1.89 -31.04
N GLN A 190 10.86 2.10 -30.85
CA GLN A 190 11.58 3.14 -31.58
C GLN A 190 13.07 2.78 -31.63
N ALA A 191 13.49 2.24 -32.78
CA ALA A 191 14.87 2.27 -33.25
C ALA A 191 14.77 2.59 -34.75
N GLY A 192 14.98 3.87 -35.06
CA GLY A 192 15.37 4.37 -36.37
C GLY A 192 16.82 4.84 -36.27
#